data_AF-A0A3D5Z951-F1
#
_entry.id   AF-A0A3D5Z951-F1
#
_cell.length_a   1.000
_cell.length_b   1.000
_cell.length_c   1.000
_cell.angle_alpha   90.00
_cell.angle_beta   90.00
_cell.angle_gamma   90.00
#
_symmetry.space_group_name_H-M   'P 1'
#
loop_
_entity.id
_entity.type
_entity.pdbx_description
1 polymer ?
#
loop_
_entity_poly.entity_id
_entity_poly.type
_entity_poly.pdbx_seq_one_letter_code
_entity_poly.pdbx_strand_id
1 'polypeptide(L)'
;MKQFLRTVEQYVVPALLITTGIGAIIFYSSAKGLETQPSEMLIGGLCLFFAGVMMTPFFNQFLKRGLSLVLGLFLLIGALTLGYKVYDVIASKNDHQTFKTLADANTVQRLKDLRLAQEQHKLYENVYAKSFDELLTFMKKPVIPVPYRNGNVMENKFFQSNPEEMKRRDEYIISKSQLGELELTEEQAIKSNYEVRDTTYISVASKFFSDEMRARKKISPVKIEELPFNPHSGERFRFDYEEQTLSEDAPEDRVADVYIKITDPTPFPVDQEDRVKKDTLSFGSLEALNLDGNWRE
;
A
#
# COMPACT_ATOMS: atom_id res chain seq x y z
N MET A 1 22.33 54.23 37.18
CA MET A 1 22.65 53.06 36.33
C MET A 1 21.89 51.78 36.74
N LYS A 2 21.97 51.31 38.00
CA LYS A 2 21.25 50.10 38.46
C LYS A 2 19.71 50.15 38.34
N GLN A 3 19.07 51.27 38.65
CA GLN A 3 17.61 51.44 38.49
C GLN A 3 17.16 51.42 37.02
N PHE A 4 17.95 52.03 36.13
CA PHE A 4 17.69 52.03 34.69
C PHE A 4 17.77 50.61 34.10
N LEU A 5 18.84 49.88 34.43
CA LEU A 5 19.01 48.48 34.01
C LEU A 5 17.87 47.58 34.49
N ARG A 6 17.44 47.72 35.75
CA ARG A 6 16.30 46.97 36.30
C ARG A 6 14.97 47.29 35.62
N THR A 7 14.79 48.53 35.19
CA THR A 7 13.58 48.96 34.47
C THR A 7 13.58 48.35 33.06
N VAL A 8 14.72 48.43 32.35
CA VAL A 8 14.87 47.80 31.02
C VAL A 8 14.60 46.29 31.11
N GLU A 9 15.17 45.61 32.08
CA GLU A 9 15.03 44.16 32.29
C GLU A 9 13.56 43.71 32.47
N GLN A 10 12.71 44.53 33.09
CA GLN A 10 11.29 44.24 33.26
C GLN A 10 10.47 44.32 31.96
N TYR A 11 10.92 45.11 30.98
CA TYR A 11 10.23 45.28 29.69
C TYR A 11 10.78 44.42 28.57
N VAL A 12 11.94 43.78 28.75
CA VAL A 12 12.53 42.90 27.73
C VAL A 12 11.58 41.77 27.33
N VAL A 13 10.97 41.07 28.30
CA VAL A 13 10.06 39.94 28.02
C VAL A 13 8.76 40.40 27.36
N PRO A 14 8.04 41.43 27.86
CA PRO A 14 6.87 42.00 27.15
C PRO A 14 7.19 42.46 25.72
N ALA A 15 8.32 43.15 25.51
CA ALA A 15 8.73 43.63 24.19
C ALA A 15 9.01 42.48 23.23
N LEU A 16 9.63 41.40 23.70
CA LEU A 16 9.87 40.20 22.89
C LEU A 16 8.55 39.52 22.50
N LEU A 17 7.61 39.35 23.44
CA LEU A 17 6.30 38.75 23.16
C LEU A 17 5.49 39.56 22.13
N ILE A 18 5.50 40.89 22.27
CA ILE A 18 4.83 41.79 21.31
C ILE A 18 5.46 41.69 19.93
N THR A 19 6.79 41.74 19.83
CA THR A 19 7.47 41.68 18.53
C THR A 19 7.30 40.33 17.85
N THR A 20 7.40 39.22 18.60
CA THR A 20 7.13 37.87 18.06
C THR A 20 5.66 37.70 17.66
N GLY A 21 4.71 38.18 18.46
CA GLY A 21 3.28 38.10 18.15
C GLY A 21 2.91 38.90 16.88
N ILE A 22 3.41 40.13 16.76
CA ILE A 22 3.24 40.96 15.55
C ILE A 22 3.89 40.26 14.34
N GLY A 23 5.09 39.71 14.51
CA GLY A 23 5.78 38.95 13.45
C GLY A 23 4.93 37.79 12.92
N ALA A 24 4.32 36.99 13.82
CA ALA A 24 3.45 35.89 13.44
C ALA A 24 2.18 36.35 12.69
N ILE A 25 1.56 37.47 13.11
CA ILE A 25 0.38 38.04 12.45
C ILE A 25 0.72 38.59 11.06
N ILE A 26 1.87 39.27 10.93
CA ILE A 26 2.34 39.78 9.62
C ILE A 26 2.66 38.62 8.69
N PHE A 27 3.32 37.58 9.20
CA PHE A 27 3.64 36.38 8.43
C PHE A 27 2.36 35.66 7.97
N TYR A 28 1.34 35.61 8.84
CA TYR A 28 0.01 35.11 8.48
C TYR A 28 -0.67 35.95 7.36
N SER A 29 -0.54 37.26 7.44
CA SER A 29 -1.19 38.18 6.48
C SER A 29 -0.44 38.27 5.15
N SER A 30 0.80 37.80 5.08
CA SER A 30 1.68 37.92 3.91
C SER A 30 1.58 36.74 2.94
N ALA A 31 0.90 35.65 3.30
CA ALA A 31 0.73 34.51 2.40
C ALA A 31 -0.24 34.84 1.26
N LYS A 32 0.34 35.12 0.09
CA LYS A 32 -0.41 35.18 -1.17
C LYS A 32 -0.44 33.80 -1.83
N GLY A 33 -1.60 33.14 -1.73
CA GLY A 33 -2.19 32.44 -2.87
C GLY A 33 -1.82 31.00 -3.19
N LEU A 34 -0.93 30.31 -2.46
CA LEU A 34 -0.69 28.87 -2.70
C LEU A 34 -0.61 27.98 -1.46
N GLU A 35 -0.39 28.55 -0.27
CA GLU A 35 -0.36 27.81 0.99
C GLU A 35 -1.43 28.39 1.92
N THR A 36 -2.49 27.62 2.20
CA THR A 36 -3.42 27.94 3.28
C THR A 36 -2.65 27.87 4.59
N GLN A 37 -2.36 29.01 5.20
CA GLN A 37 -1.68 29.03 6.49
C GLN A 37 -2.63 28.61 7.62
N PRO A 38 -2.13 27.84 8.60
CA PRO A 38 -2.94 27.36 9.71
C PRO A 38 -3.53 28.52 10.51
N SER A 39 -4.84 28.48 10.76
CA SER A 39 -5.56 29.48 11.55
C SER A 39 -5.01 29.61 12.98
N GLU A 40 -4.37 28.54 13.45
CA GLU A 40 -3.70 28.39 14.73
C GLU A 40 -2.53 29.36 14.87
N MET A 41 -1.82 29.68 13.77
CA MET A 41 -0.71 30.63 13.79
C MET A 41 -1.21 32.06 14.03
N LEU A 42 -2.34 32.44 13.43
CA LEU A 42 -2.98 33.72 13.68
C LEU A 42 -3.44 33.83 15.14
N ILE A 43 -4.11 32.80 15.65
CA ILE A 43 -4.59 32.76 17.03
C ILE A 43 -3.42 32.83 18.01
N GLY A 44 -2.35 32.06 17.77
CA GLY A 44 -1.13 32.10 18.57
C GLY A 44 -0.44 33.46 18.55
N GLY A 45 -0.35 34.11 17.38
CA GLY A 45 0.20 35.45 17.22
C GLY A 45 -0.59 36.51 17.98
N LEU A 46 -1.93 36.46 17.90
CA LEU A 46 -2.82 37.33 18.68
C LEU A 46 -2.64 37.11 20.19
N CYS A 47 -2.59 35.85 20.64
CA CYS A 47 -2.37 35.53 22.05
C CYS A 47 -1.03 36.06 22.58
N LEU A 48 0.06 35.91 21.83
CA LEU A 48 1.39 36.44 22.20
C LEU A 48 1.39 37.97 22.30
N PHE A 49 0.76 38.63 21.32
CA PHE A 49 0.61 40.08 21.32
C PHE A 49 -0.18 40.56 22.55
N PHE A 50 -1.35 39.98 22.81
CA PHE A 50 -2.16 40.32 23.98
C PHE A 50 -1.44 40.03 25.31
N ALA A 51 -0.71 38.92 25.39
CA ALA A 51 0.08 38.58 26.58
C ALA A 51 1.14 39.64 26.88
N GLY A 52 1.92 40.06 25.88
CA GLY A 52 2.94 41.10 26.07
C GLY A 52 2.36 42.47 26.42
N VAL A 53 1.23 42.86 25.79
CA VAL A 53 0.53 44.11 26.12
C VAL A 53 0.01 44.07 27.56
N MET A 54 -0.57 42.96 28.02
CA MET A 54 -1.10 42.82 29.38
C MET A 54 -0.02 42.70 30.46
N MET A 55 1.16 42.21 30.11
CA MET A 55 2.29 42.08 31.04
C MET A 55 2.89 43.45 31.43
N THR A 56 2.80 44.43 30.53
CA THR A 56 3.33 45.80 30.72
C THR A 56 2.67 46.56 31.91
N PRO A 57 1.33 46.68 32.01
CA PRO A 57 0.68 47.32 33.15
C PRO A 57 0.74 46.50 34.44
N PHE A 58 0.96 45.18 34.35
CA PHE A 58 1.13 44.30 35.51
C PHE A 58 2.42 44.64 36.29
N PHE A 59 3.55 44.83 35.60
CA PHE A 59 4.80 45.23 36.25
C PHE A 59 4.77 46.63 36.86
N ASN A 60 4.05 47.55 36.21
CA ASN A 60 3.90 48.93 36.69
C ASN A 60 2.89 49.09 37.82
N GLN A 61 2.26 48.00 38.29
CA GLN A 61 1.21 48.04 39.33
C GLN A 61 0.04 48.98 39.00
N PHE A 62 -0.16 49.35 37.72
CA PHE A 62 -1.27 50.20 37.28
C PHE A 62 -2.63 49.53 37.51
N LEU A 63 -2.67 48.20 37.55
CA LEU A 63 -3.88 47.41 37.71
C LEU A 63 -4.22 47.17 39.18
N LYS A 64 -5.49 47.38 39.55
CA LYS A 64 -6.02 47.00 40.87
C LYS A 64 -5.87 45.49 41.07
N ARG A 65 -5.54 45.09 42.31
CA ARG A 65 -5.26 43.70 42.70
C ARG A 65 -6.36 42.69 42.34
N GLY A 66 -7.64 43.10 42.34
CA GLY A 66 -8.76 42.25 41.92
C GLY A 66 -8.83 42.03 40.41
N LEU A 67 -8.53 43.07 39.61
CA LEU A 67 -8.57 42.99 38.15
C LEU A 67 -7.40 42.14 37.60
N SER A 68 -6.21 42.25 38.21
CA SER A 68 -5.07 41.42 37.82
C SER A 68 -5.30 39.93 38.10
N LEU A 69 -6.05 39.59 39.16
CA LEU A 69 -6.37 38.21 39.51
C LEU A 69 -7.35 37.59 38.51
N VAL A 70 -8.40 38.33 38.11
CA VAL A 70 -9.36 37.90 37.09
C VAL A 70 -8.68 37.71 35.72
N LEU A 71 -7.83 38.66 35.30
CA LEU A 71 -7.05 38.55 34.06
C LEU A 71 -6.09 37.36 34.09
N GLY A 72 -5.42 37.12 35.23
CA GLY A 72 -4.53 35.97 35.40
C GLY A 72 -5.27 34.63 35.28
N LEU A 73 -6.46 34.52 35.86
CA LEU A 73 -7.30 33.33 35.74
C LEU A 73 -7.75 33.09 34.29
N PHE A 74 -8.14 34.15 33.58
CA PHE A 74 -8.52 34.07 32.17
C PHE A 74 -7.36 33.61 31.28
N LEU A 75 -6.16 34.16 31.49
CA LEU A 75 -4.94 33.74 30.78
C LEU A 75 -4.58 32.29 31.08
N LEU A 76 -4.76 31.83 32.32
CA LEU A 76 -4.54 30.43 32.70
C LEU A 76 -5.48 29.48 31.96
N ILE A 77 -6.78 29.81 31.89
CA ILE A 77 -7.77 29.03 31.15
C ILE A 77 -7.43 29.02 29.65
N GLY A 78 -7.05 30.17 29.09
CA GLY A 78 -6.58 30.28 27.71
C GLY A 78 -5.37 29.39 27.43
N ALA A 79 -4.37 29.40 28.32
CA ALA A 79 -3.19 28.55 28.21
C ALA A 79 -3.53 27.04 28.27
N LEU A 80 -4.42 26.63 29.17
CA LEU A 80 -4.89 25.24 29.24
C LEU A 80 -5.64 24.82 27.96
N THR A 81 -6.48 25.72 27.42
CA THR A 81 -7.23 25.46 26.18
C THR A 81 -6.29 25.31 24.98
N LEU A 82 -5.29 26.19 24.87
CA LEU A 82 -4.24 26.09 23.85
C LEU A 82 -3.41 24.82 24.01
N GLY A 83 -3.03 24.47 25.25
CA GLY A 83 -2.33 23.22 25.55
C GLY A 83 -3.10 21.98 25.11
N TYR A 84 -4.40 21.93 25.37
CA TYR A 84 -5.27 20.85 24.89
C TYR A 84 -5.34 20.79 23.36
N LYS A 85 -5.46 21.93 22.67
CA LYS A 85 -5.46 21.97 21.20
C LYS A 85 -4.14 21.46 20.60
N VAL A 86 -3.00 21.81 21.20
CA VAL A 86 -1.69 21.28 20.76
C VAL A 86 -1.64 19.77 20.93
N TYR A 87 -2.13 19.25 22.06
CA TYR A 87 -2.22 17.81 22.28
C TYR A 87 -3.11 17.11 21.25
N ASP A 88 -4.30 17.65 20.97
CA ASP A 88 -5.26 17.09 20.02
C ASP A 88 -4.72 17.05 18.58
N VAL A 89 -3.99 18.11 18.16
CA VAL A 89 -3.31 18.15 16.86
C VAL A 89 -2.21 17.09 16.76
N ILE A 90 -1.44 16.87 17.83
CA ILE A 90 -0.38 15.85 17.83
C ILE A 90 -0.99 14.44 17.82
N ALA A 91 -2.02 14.21 18.63
CA ALA A 91 -2.70 12.92 18.72
C ALA A 91 -3.36 12.55 17.39
N SER A 92 -4.14 13.46 16.79
CA SER A 92 -4.77 13.26 15.49
C SER A 92 -3.75 13.03 14.37
N LYS A 93 -2.61 13.72 14.37
CA LYS A 93 -1.53 13.47 13.41
C LYS A 93 -0.93 12.07 13.56
N ASN A 94 -0.71 11.61 14.79
CA ASN A 94 -0.20 10.27 15.03
C ASN A 94 -1.19 9.21 14.55
N ASP A 95 -2.47 9.36 14.87
CA ASP A 95 -3.51 8.44 14.41
C ASP A 95 -3.60 8.45 12.88
N HIS A 96 -3.59 9.61 12.23
CA HIS A 96 -3.59 9.73 10.77
C HIS A 96 -2.39 9.03 10.13
N GLN A 97 -1.20 9.14 10.71
CA GLN A 97 -0.01 8.42 10.25
C GLN A 97 -0.16 6.90 10.38
N THR A 98 -0.73 6.42 11.49
CA THR A 98 -1.00 4.98 11.64
C THR A 98 -2.02 4.48 10.62
N PHE A 99 -3.12 5.21 10.39
CA PHE A 99 -4.11 4.86 9.37
C PHE A 99 -3.52 4.90 7.97
N LYS A 100 -2.71 5.91 7.66
CA LYS A 100 -2.00 6.01 6.38
C LYS A 100 -1.11 4.79 6.14
N THR A 101 -0.24 4.44 7.10
CA THR A 101 0.66 3.30 6.93
C THR A 101 -0.09 1.98 6.75
N LEU A 102 -1.23 1.80 7.43
CA LEU A 102 -2.09 0.63 7.25
C LEU A 102 -2.79 0.63 5.88
N ALA A 103 -3.32 1.78 5.43
CA ALA A 103 -3.94 1.93 4.13
C ALA A 103 -2.94 1.68 3.00
N ASP A 104 -1.76 2.30 3.07
CA ASP A 104 -0.68 2.12 2.11
C ASP A 104 -0.20 0.67 2.07
N ALA A 105 -0.03 0.01 3.23
CA ALA A 105 0.34 -1.41 3.29
C ALA A 105 -0.70 -2.31 2.61
N ASN A 106 -1.99 -2.06 2.84
CA ASN A 106 -3.07 -2.80 2.19
C ASN A 106 -3.12 -2.56 0.68
N THR A 107 -2.93 -1.32 0.23
CA THR A 107 -2.87 -0.96 -1.19
C THR A 107 -1.64 -1.57 -1.86
N VAL A 108 -0.47 -1.49 -1.25
CA VAL A 108 0.76 -2.16 -1.75
C VAL A 108 0.55 -3.66 -1.86
N GLN A 109 -0.09 -4.29 -0.87
CA GLN A 109 -0.39 -5.72 -0.95
C GLN A 109 -1.32 -6.03 -2.12
N ARG A 110 -2.32 -5.19 -2.37
CA ARG A 110 -3.23 -5.31 -3.53
C ARG A 110 -2.48 -5.15 -4.86
N LEU A 111 -1.54 -4.22 -4.93
CA LEU A 111 -0.70 -4.00 -6.10
C LEU A 111 0.28 -5.18 -6.33
N LYS A 112 0.83 -5.76 -5.26
CA LYS A 112 1.63 -7.00 -5.33
C LYS A 112 0.79 -8.18 -5.83
N ASP A 113 -0.45 -8.30 -5.38
CA ASP A 113 -1.40 -9.30 -5.84
C ASP A 113 -1.70 -9.14 -7.34
N LEU A 114 -1.92 -7.91 -7.82
CA LEU A 114 -2.11 -7.60 -9.24
C LEU A 114 -0.84 -7.86 -10.07
N ARG A 115 0.34 -7.53 -9.54
CA ARG A 115 1.63 -7.84 -10.18
C ARG A 115 1.78 -9.33 -10.37
N LEU A 116 1.54 -10.13 -9.32
CA LEU A 116 1.60 -11.58 -9.40
C LEU A 116 0.65 -12.13 -10.47
N ALA A 117 -0.57 -11.59 -10.55
CA ALA A 117 -1.54 -12.00 -11.58
C ALA A 117 -1.02 -11.70 -13.01
N GLN A 118 -0.41 -10.54 -13.23
CA GLN A 118 0.19 -10.17 -14.52
C GLN A 118 1.40 -11.04 -14.87
N GLU A 119 2.25 -11.37 -13.90
CA GLU A 119 3.37 -12.30 -14.09
C GLU A 119 2.88 -13.69 -14.50
N GLN A 120 1.81 -14.19 -13.87
CA GLN A 120 1.22 -15.48 -14.26
C GLN A 120 0.58 -15.40 -15.66
N HIS A 121 -0.06 -14.30 -16.02
CA HIS A 121 -0.60 -14.10 -17.37
C HIS A 121 0.51 -14.18 -18.43
N LYS A 122 1.61 -13.45 -18.21
CA LYS A 122 2.77 -13.51 -19.08
C LYS A 122 3.42 -14.89 -19.14
N LEU A 123 3.45 -15.64 -18.03
CA LEU A 123 4.04 -16.97 -18.01
C LEU A 123 3.26 -17.99 -18.88
N TYR A 124 1.93 -17.89 -18.92
CA TYR A 124 1.08 -18.89 -19.59
C TYR A 124 0.56 -18.44 -20.97
N GLU A 125 0.36 -17.14 -21.19
CA GLU A 125 -0.15 -16.57 -22.45
C GLU A 125 0.95 -15.77 -23.20
N ASN A 126 2.20 -15.73 -22.69
CA ASN A 126 3.37 -15.01 -23.23
C ASN A 126 3.26 -13.47 -23.33
N VAL A 127 2.11 -12.89 -23.01
CA VAL A 127 1.82 -11.45 -23.08
C VAL A 127 1.24 -10.97 -21.75
N TYR A 128 1.36 -9.67 -21.41
CA TYR A 128 0.60 -9.09 -20.29
C TYR A 128 -0.86 -8.84 -20.67
N ALA A 129 -1.78 -8.94 -19.70
CA ALA A 129 -3.19 -8.66 -19.95
C ALA A 129 -3.41 -7.18 -20.27
N LYS A 130 -4.28 -6.86 -21.23
CA LYS A 130 -4.54 -5.48 -21.68
C LYS A 130 -5.56 -4.75 -20.79
N SER A 131 -6.33 -5.50 -20.01
CA SER A 131 -7.36 -4.96 -19.12
C SER A 131 -7.54 -5.82 -17.87
N PHE A 132 -8.17 -5.25 -16.85
CA PHE A 132 -8.56 -6.01 -15.66
C PHE A 132 -9.56 -7.13 -15.97
N ASP A 133 -10.46 -6.95 -16.93
CA ASP A 133 -11.51 -7.94 -17.21
C ASP A 133 -10.92 -9.19 -17.89
N GLU A 134 -9.94 -8.99 -18.78
CA GLU A 134 -9.11 -10.05 -19.35
C GLU A 134 -8.32 -10.77 -18.26
N LEU A 135 -7.67 -10.02 -17.37
CA LEU A 135 -6.90 -10.58 -16.26
C LEU A 135 -7.79 -11.42 -15.31
N LEU A 136 -8.99 -10.93 -14.99
CA LEU A 136 -9.97 -11.64 -14.15
C LEU A 136 -10.46 -12.93 -14.82
N THR A 137 -10.71 -12.88 -16.12
CA THR A 137 -11.14 -14.05 -16.91
C THR A 137 -10.04 -15.11 -16.94
N PHE A 138 -8.80 -14.70 -17.18
CA PHE A 138 -7.63 -15.57 -17.14
C PHE A 138 -7.43 -16.22 -15.77
N MET A 139 -7.55 -15.46 -14.69
CA MET A 139 -7.37 -16.01 -13.34
C MET A 139 -8.35 -17.12 -12.98
N LYS A 140 -9.54 -17.13 -13.59
CA LYS A 140 -10.57 -18.17 -13.42
C LYS A 140 -10.36 -19.38 -14.34
N LYS A 141 -9.64 -19.22 -15.45
CA LYS A 141 -9.36 -20.28 -16.44
C LYS A 141 -8.39 -21.33 -15.85
N PRO A 142 -8.65 -22.65 -16.05
CA PRO A 142 -7.74 -23.70 -15.61
C PRO A 142 -6.54 -23.81 -16.57
N VAL A 143 -5.47 -23.07 -16.27
CA VAL A 143 -4.25 -23.02 -17.12
C VAL A 143 -3.04 -23.68 -16.48
N ILE A 144 -3.03 -23.88 -15.16
CA ILE A 144 -1.85 -24.37 -14.46
C ILE A 144 -1.86 -25.90 -14.46
N PRO A 145 -0.87 -26.56 -15.10
CA PRO A 145 -0.75 -28.00 -15.05
C PRO A 145 -0.27 -28.44 -13.66
N VAL A 146 -1.02 -29.35 -13.05
CA VAL A 146 -0.66 -30.03 -11.80
C VAL A 146 -0.43 -31.50 -12.13
N PRO A 147 0.82 -31.98 -12.03
CA PRO A 147 1.09 -33.39 -12.24
C PRO A 147 0.49 -34.18 -11.08
N TYR A 148 -0.42 -35.07 -11.42
CA TYR A 148 -0.94 -36.10 -10.55
C TYR A 148 -0.14 -37.37 -10.78
N ARG A 149 0.36 -37.95 -9.69
CA ARG A 149 1.05 -39.24 -9.70
C ARG A 149 0.50 -40.10 -8.58
N ASN A 150 0.04 -41.29 -8.93
CA ASN A 150 -0.40 -42.30 -7.98
C ASN A 150 0.34 -43.61 -8.24
N GLY A 151 1.02 -44.12 -7.20
CA GLY A 151 1.96 -45.23 -7.32
C GLY A 151 3.39 -44.79 -7.68
N ASN A 152 4.30 -45.76 -7.69
CA ASN A 152 5.69 -45.57 -8.08
C ASN A 152 6.25 -46.89 -8.63
N VAL A 153 6.46 -46.95 -9.94
CA VAL A 153 7.00 -48.15 -10.62
C VAL A 153 8.45 -48.44 -10.18
N MET A 154 9.24 -47.42 -9.83
CA MET A 154 10.66 -47.58 -9.48
C MET A 154 10.88 -48.21 -8.10
N GLU A 155 9.97 -47.93 -7.16
CA GLU A 155 10.04 -48.41 -5.78
C GLU A 155 9.29 -49.74 -5.59
N ASN A 156 8.58 -50.20 -6.62
CA ASN A 156 7.81 -51.42 -6.54
C ASN A 156 8.73 -52.65 -6.58
N LYS A 157 8.58 -53.52 -5.57
CA LYS A 157 9.37 -54.74 -5.36
C LYS A 157 9.34 -55.67 -6.57
N PHE A 158 8.26 -55.68 -7.35
CA PHE A 158 8.12 -56.47 -8.58
C PHE A 158 9.20 -56.13 -9.61
N PHE A 159 9.48 -54.85 -9.86
CA PHE A 159 10.50 -54.43 -10.82
C PHE A 159 11.92 -54.58 -10.28
N GLN A 160 12.08 -54.52 -8.95
CA GLN A 160 13.36 -54.78 -8.30
C GLN A 160 13.78 -56.26 -8.41
N SER A 161 12.82 -57.19 -8.37
CA SER A 161 13.08 -58.62 -8.55
C SER A 161 13.22 -59.04 -10.01
N ASN A 162 12.75 -58.23 -10.96
CA ASN A 162 12.67 -58.56 -12.38
C ASN A 162 13.36 -57.49 -13.26
N PRO A 163 14.70 -57.59 -13.47
CA PRO A 163 15.47 -56.60 -14.24
C PRO A 163 15.00 -56.41 -15.69
N GLU A 164 14.42 -57.43 -16.32
CA GLU A 164 13.89 -57.34 -17.69
C GLU A 164 12.59 -56.52 -17.73
N GLU A 165 11.71 -56.63 -16.73
CA GLU A 165 10.49 -55.82 -16.64
C GLU A 165 10.83 -54.36 -16.32
N MET A 166 11.88 -54.12 -15.55
CA MET A 166 12.37 -52.77 -15.26
C MET A 166 12.81 -52.02 -16.53
N LYS A 167 13.29 -52.71 -17.57
CA LYS A 167 13.61 -52.09 -18.87
C LYS A 167 12.36 -51.62 -19.62
N ARG A 168 11.20 -52.26 -19.36
CA ARG A 168 9.89 -51.95 -19.95
C ARG A 168 8.98 -51.15 -19.03
N ARG A 169 9.52 -50.56 -17.97
CA ARG A 169 8.77 -49.81 -16.95
C ARG A 169 7.84 -48.73 -17.51
N ASP A 170 8.18 -48.16 -18.67
CA ASP A 170 7.40 -47.10 -19.30
C ASP A 170 6.04 -47.63 -19.80
N GLU A 171 5.93 -48.94 -20.07
CA GLU A 171 4.66 -49.63 -20.41
C GLU A 171 3.72 -49.75 -19.19
N TYR A 172 4.26 -49.62 -17.98
CA TYR A 172 3.49 -49.66 -16.74
C TYR A 172 3.06 -48.28 -16.26
N ILE A 173 3.34 -47.23 -17.03
CA ILE A 173 2.91 -45.86 -16.75
C ILE A 173 1.68 -45.58 -17.59
N ILE A 174 0.53 -45.44 -16.94
CA ILE A 174 -0.77 -45.26 -17.59
C ILE A 174 -1.43 -43.93 -17.18
N SER A 175 -2.26 -43.36 -18.05
CA SER A 175 -3.08 -42.19 -17.74
C SER A 175 -4.46 -42.55 -17.18
N LYS A 176 -5.16 -41.58 -16.59
CA LYS A 176 -6.55 -41.79 -16.13
C LYS A 176 -7.52 -42.16 -17.26
N SER A 177 -7.28 -41.72 -18.49
CA SER A 177 -8.09 -42.13 -19.63
C SER A 177 -7.89 -43.62 -19.95
N GLN A 178 -6.65 -44.11 -19.87
CA GLN A 178 -6.30 -45.52 -20.13
C GLN A 178 -6.82 -46.47 -19.05
N LEU A 179 -6.97 -46.01 -17.80
CA LEU A 179 -7.67 -46.76 -16.75
C LEU A 179 -9.10 -47.12 -17.15
N GLY A 180 -9.81 -46.18 -17.79
CA GLY A 180 -11.17 -46.39 -18.29
C GLY A 180 -11.23 -47.41 -19.43
N GLU A 181 -10.23 -47.41 -20.32
CA GLU A 181 -10.11 -48.38 -21.43
C GLU A 181 -9.77 -49.78 -20.94
N LEU A 182 -9.00 -49.89 -19.85
CA LEU A 182 -8.62 -51.16 -19.23
C LEU A 182 -9.67 -51.68 -18.23
N GLU A 183 -10.77 -50.95 -18.03
CA GLU A 183 -11.82 -51.25 -17.03
C GLU A 183 -11.26 -51.48 -15.60
N LEU A 184 -10.14 -50.85 -15.27
CA LEU A 184 -9.45 -50.97 -13.98
C LEU A 184 -9.72 -49.73 -13.11
N THR A 185 -9.93 -49.94 -11.81
CA THR A 185 -9.90 -48.84 -10.84
C THR A 185 -8.46 -48.44 -10.51
N GLU A 186 -8.23 -47.21 -10.05
CA GLU A 186 -6.88 -46.75 -9.66
C GLU A 186 -6.23 -47.69 -8.63
N GLU A 187 -7.01 -48.20 -7.67
CA GLU A 187 -6.52 -49.15 -6.67
C GLU A 187 -6.12 -50.51 -7.27
N GLN A 188 -6.86 -50.98 -8.29
CA GLN A 188 -6.54 -52.23 -8.99
C GLN A 188 -5.32 -52.08 -9.89
N ALA A 189 -5.19 -50.94 -10.57
CA ALA A 189 -4.02 -50.63 -11.38
C ALA A 189 -2.73 -50.64 -10.53
N ILE A 190 -2.77 -50.04 -9.33
CA ILE A 190 -1.64 -50.04 -8.39
C ILE A 190 -1.29 -51.48 -7.95
N LYS A 191 -2.30 -52.31 -7.65
CA LYS A 191 -2.09 -53.73 -7.30
C LYS A 191 -1.49 -54.54 -8.46
N SER A 192 -1.82 -54.16 -9.69
CA SER A 192 -1.25 -54.72 -10.92
C SER A 192 0.07 -54.08 -11.33
N ASN A 193 0.73 -53.36 -10.42
CA ASN A 193 2.04 -52.73 -10.60
C ASN A 193 2.07 -51.56 -11.61
N TYR A 194 0.92 -51.00 -11.99
CA TYR A 194 0.84 -49.80 -12.80
C TYR A 194 1.02 -48.53 -11.97
N GLU A 195 1.68 -47.54 -12.55
CA GLU A 195 1.74 -46.16 -12.04
C GLU A 195 0.81 -45.29 -12.87
N VAL A 196 -0.10 -44.58 -12.19
CA VAL A 196 -1.05 -43.70 -12.84
C VAL A 196 -0.48 -42.29 -12.84
N ARG A 197 -0.25 -41.74 -14.03
CA ARG A 197 0.18 -40.35 -14.22
C ARG A 197 -0.86 -39.57 -15.00
N ASP A 198 -1.21 -38.42 -14.48
CA ASP A 198 -2.11 -37.52 -15.19
C ASP A 198 -1.72 -36.06 -14.96
N THR A 199 -2.23 -35.17 -15.81
CA THR A 199 -2.05 -33.74 -15.65
C THR A 199 -3.42 -33.09 -15.55
N THR A 200 -3.77 -32.61 -14.35
CA THR A 200 -5.00 -31.85 -14.15
C THR A 200 -4.68 -30.37 -14.21
N TYR A 201 -5.57 -29.59 -14.81
CA TYR A 201 -5.41 -28.14 -14.88
C TYR A 201 -6.21 -27.46 -13.77
N ILE A 202 -5.54 -26.59 -13.02
CA ILE A 202 -6.19 -25.74 -11.99
C ILE A 202 -6.08 -24.27 -12.37
N SER A 203 -6.96 -23.45 -11.81
CA SER A 203 -6.95 -22.01 -12.07
C SER A 203 -5.87 -21.29 -11.29
N VAL A 204 -5.37 -20.17 -11.82
CA VAL A 204 -4.39 -19.31 -11.15
C VAL A 204 -4.93 -18.82 -9.81
N ALA A 205 -6.22 -18.45 -9.78
CA ALA A 205 -6.92 -18.07 -8.55
C ALA A 205 -6.82 -19.17 -7.47
N SER A 206 -7.11 -20.42 -7.82
CA SER A 206 -7.08 -21.52 -6.84
C SER A 206 -5.68 -21.78 -6.27
N LYS A 207 -4.64 -21.66 -7.10
CA LYS A 207 -3.26 -21.96 -6.68
C LYS A 207 -2.63 -20.84 -5.86
N PHE A 208 -2.79 -19.59 -6.28
CA PHE A 208 -2.05 -18.45 -5.70
C PHE A 208 -2.88 -17.61 -4.74
N PHE A 209 -4.21 -17.59 -4.91
CA PHE A 209 -5.11 -16.70 -4.17
C PHE A 209 -6.07 -17.47 -3.24
N SER A 210 -5.86 -18.77 -3.02
CA SER A 210 -6.64 -19.53 -2.04
C SER A 210 -6.42 -19.04 -0.61
N ASP A 211 -7.48 -19.07 0.21
CA ASP A 211 -7.44 -18.63 1.60
C ASP A 211 -6.38 -19.38 2.41
N GLU A 212 -6.16 -20.66 2.14
CA GLU A 212 -5.11 -21.46 2.78
C GLU A 212 -3.70 -20.94 2.46
N MET A 213 -3.42 -20.62 1.18
CA MET A 213 -2.13 -20.10 0.77
C MET A 213 -1.86 -18.71 1.36
N ARG A 214 -2.89 -17.87 1.41
CA ARG A 214 -2.79 -16.53 1.98
C ARG A 214 -2.63 -16.58 3.50
N ALA A 215 -3.35 -17.46 4.20
CA ALA A 215 -3.18 -17.71 5.62
C ALA A 215 -1.77 -18.21 5.95
N ARG A 216 -1.21 -19.14 5.16
CA ARG A 216 0.19 -19.58 5.30
C ARG A 216 1.19 -18.44 5.19
N LYS A 217 0.94 -17.48 4.29
CA LYS A 217 1.77 -16.29 4.08
C LYS A 217 1.44 -15.13 5.03
N LYS A 218 0.46 -15.28 5.92
CA LYS A 218 -0.07 -14.20 6.79
C LYS A 218 -0.57 -12.98 6.01
N ILE A 219 -1.14 -13.21 4.83
CA ILE A 219 -1.72 -12.19 3.97
C ILE A 219 -3.25 -12.24 4.11
N SER A 220 -3.91 -11.08 4.17
CA SER A 220 -5.37 -10.98 4.24
C SER A 220 -6.05 -11.67 3.06
N PRO A 221 -7.17 -12.39 3.25
CA PRO A 221 -7.91 -13.03 2.17
C PRO A 221 -8.42 -11.97 1.18
N VAL A 222 -8.53 -12.36 -0.09
CA VAL A 222 -8.96 -11.44 -1.15
C VAL A 222 -9.86 -12.15 -2.13
N LYS A 223 -10.99 -11.52 -2.48
CA LYS A 223 -11.81 -11.98 -3.59
C LYS A 223 -11.21 -11.49 -4.89
N ILE A 224 -11.18 -12.38 -5.89
CA ILE A 224 -10.61 -12.09 -7.20
C ILE A 224 -11.29 -10.88 -7.86
N GLU A 225 -12.61 -10.76 -7.74
CA GLU A 225 -13.40 -9.66 -8.28
C GLU A 225 -13.09 -8.30 -7.66
N GLU A 226 -12.55 -8.29 -6.43
CA GLU A 226 -12.17 -7.08 -5.71
C GLU A 226 -10.72 -6.65 -5.99
N LEU A 227 -9.95 -7.43 -6.79
CA LEU A 227 -8.55 -7.11 -7.10
C LEU A 227 -8.35 -5.78 -7.84
N PRO A 228 -9.20 -5.40 -8.82
CA PRO A 228 -9.06 -4.13 -9.53
C PRO A 228 -9.38 -2.89 -8.69
N PHE A 229 -9.85 -3.06 -7.46
CA PHE A 229 -10.32 -1.97 -6.60
C PHE A 229 -9.37 -1.74 -5.43
N ASN A 230 -9.20 -0.47 -5.09
CA ASN A 230 -8.44 -0.05 -3.93
C ASN A 230 -9.20 -0.49 -2.65
N PRO A 231 -8.55 -1.19 -1.71
CA PRO A 231 -9.21 -1.69 -0.50
C PRO A 231 -9.69 -0.59 0.45
N HIS A 232 -9.13 0.62 0.35
CA HIS A 232 -9.49 1.76 1.19
C HIS A 232 -10.58 2.63 0.55
N SER A 233 -10.37 3.10 -0.69
CA SER A 233 -11.32 4.01 -1.35
C SER A 233 -12.45 3.29 -2.07
N GLY A 234 -12.27 2.02 -2.43
CA GLY A 234 -13.17 1.29 -3.33
C GLY A 234 -13.11 1.75 -4.79
N GLU A 235 -12.26 2.72 -5.13
CA GLU A 235 -12.07 3.16 -6.51
C GLU A 235 -11.23 2.16 -7.30
N ARG A 236 -11.49 2.08 -8.60
CA ARG A 236 -10.74 1.18 -9.50
C ARG A 236 -9.34 1.75 -9.75
N PHE A 237 -8.32 0.90 -9.71
CA PHE A 237 -6.98 1.29 -10.13
C PHE A 237 -6.98 1.74 -11.61
N ARG A 238 -6.09 2.67 -11.95
CA ARG A 238 -5.85 3.05 -13.34
C ARG A 238 -4.95 1.99 -13.98
N PHE A 239 -5.34 1.54 -15.17
CA PHE A 239 -4.57 0.60 -15.98
C PHE A 239 -4.10 1.31 -17.24
N ASP A 240 -2.81 1.55 -17.34
CA ASP A 240 -2.18 2.07 -18.54
C ASP A 240 -1.45 0.91 -19.25
N TYR A 241 -1.72 0.75 -20.54
CA TYR A 241 -1.20 -0.33 -21.40
C TYR A 241 -0.63 0.27 -22.67
N GLU A 242 0.60 -0.09 -23.02
CA GLU A 242 1.24 0.32 -24.26
C GLU A 242 1.98 -0.86 -24.90
N GLU A 243 1.78 -1.05 -26.19
CA GLU A 243 2.39 -2.12 -26.97
C GLU A 243 3.38 -1.49 -27.95
N GLN A 244 4.64 -1.96 -27.95
CA GLN A 244 5.65 -1.45 -28.87
C GLN A 244 5.29 -1.83 -30.31
N THR A 245 5.23 -0.83 -31.20
CA THR A 245 5.14 -1.09 -32.64
C THR A 245 6.46 -1.69 -33.12
N LEU A 246 6.41 -2.94 -33.58
CA LEU A 246 7.54 -3.61 -34.23
C LEU A 246 7.83 -2.93 -35.59
N SER A 247 9.11 -2.76 -35.92
CA SER A 247 9.54 -2.31 -37.24
C SER A 247 9.22 -3.37 -38.31
N GLU A 248 8.98 -2.96 -39.56
CA GLU A 248 8.75 -3.90 -40.68
C GLU A 248 9.90 -4.90 -40.89
N ASP A 249 11.12 -4.54 -40.47
CA ASP A 249 12.31 -5.41 -40.54
C ASP A 249 12.45 -6.39 -39.35
N ALA A 250 11.46 -6.43 -38.44
CA ALA A 250 11.52 -7.34 -37.29
C ALA A 250 11.35 -8.81 -37.72
N PRO A 251 12.06 -9.76 -37.08
CA PRO A 251 11.85 -11.19 -37.32
C PRO A 251 10.39 -11.57 -37.14
N GLU A 252 9.88 -12.45 -38.00
CA GLU A 252 8.46 -12.88 -38.01
C GLU A 252 8.02 -13.51 -36.67
N ASP A 253 8.98 -14.09 -35.92
CA ASP A 253 8.77 -14.69 -34.59
C ASP A 253 8.90 -13.69 -33.42
N ARG A 254 9.18 -12.40 -33.67
CA ARG A 254 9.38 -11.42 -32.60
C ARG A 254 8.03 -10.95 -32.04
N VAL A 255 7.80 -11.22 -30.76
CA VAL A 255 6.66 -10.68 -30.01
C VAL A 255 6.94 -9.23 -29.60
N ALA A 256 5.94 -8.35 -29.73
CA ALA A 256 6.04 -6.97 -29.31
C ALA A 256 6.26 -6.85 -27.79
N ASP A 257 7.16 -5.96 -27.38
CA ASP A 257 7.32 -5.63 -25.97
C ASP A 257 6.08 -4.88 -25.47
N VAL A 258 5.52 -5.35 -24.37
CA VAL A 258 4.32 -4.78 -23.76
C VAL A 258 4.68 -4.11 -22.44
N TYR A 259 4.32 -2.84 -22.34
CA TYR A 259 4.51 -2.01 -21.17
C TYR A 259 3.19 -1.84 -20.43
N ILE A 260 3.21 -2.07 -19.12
CA ILE A 260 2.04 -1.90 -18.27
C ILE A 260 2.38 -1.01 -17.09
N LYS A 261 1.45 -0.16 -16.71
CA LYS A 261 1.54 0.64 -15.49
C LYS A 261 0.17 0.67 -14.80
N ILE A 262 0.13 0.18 -13.58
CA ILE A 262 -1.07 0.23 -12.75
C ILE A 262 -0.86 1.23 -11.63
N THR A 263 -1.76 2.22 -11.52
CA THR A 263 -1.62 3.35 -10.58
C THR A 263 -2.86 3.50 -9.70
N ASP A 264 -2.66 3.80 -8.42
CA ASP A 264 -3.73 4.21 -7.50
C ASP A 264 -4.18 5.66 -7.77
N PRO A 265 -5.44 5.89 -8.20
CA PRO A 265 -5.95 7.25 -8.40
C PRO A 265 -6.19 7.97 -7.07
N THR A 266 -6.36 7.23 -5.98
CA THR A 266 -6.79 7.74 -4.66
C THR A 266 -5.84 7.32 -3.55
N PRO A 267 -4.57 7.75 -3.60
CA PRO A 267 -3.66 7.49 -2.49
C PRO A 267 -4.18 8.20 -1.24
N PHE A 268 -3.97 7.55 -0.09
CA PHE A 268 -4.38 8.11 1.19
C PHE A 268 -3.66 9.46 1.41
N PRO A 269 -4.41 10.54 1.73
CA PRO A 269 -3.81 11.86 1.84
C PRO A 269 -2.72 11.90 2.91
N VAL A 270 -1.59 12.54 2.59
CA VAL A 270 -0.46 12.64 3.52
C VAL A 270 -0.83 13.46 4.76
N ASP A 271 -1.61 14.53 4.58
CA ASP A 271 -2.23 15.35 5.62
C ASP A 271 -3.64 15.79 5.18
N GLN A 272 -4.55 16.11 6.12
CA GLN A 272 -5.92 16.56 5.82
C GLN A 272 -5.97 17.86 4.98
N GLU A 273 -4.88 18.64 4.97
CA GLU A 273 -4.77 19.93 4.28
C GLU A 273 -3.90 19.87 3.01
N ASP A 274 -3.29 18.72 2.70
CA ASP A 274 -2.21 18.67 1.72
C ASP A 274 -2.73 18.57 0.27
N ARG A 275 -2.50 19.66 -0.47
CA ARG A 275 -2.54 19.74 -1.94
C ARG A 275 -1.20 19.35 -2.59
N VAL A 276 -0.29 18.76 -1.83
CA VAL A 276 1.00 18.27 -2.32
C VAL A 276 0.77 17.11 -3.29
N LYS A 277 1.59 17.01 -4.35
CA LYS A 277 1.58 15.88 -5.28
C LYS A 277 1.63 14.59 -4.45
N LYS A 278 0.51 13.87 -4.44
CA LYS A 278 0.39 12.61 -3.73
C LYS A 278 1.35 11.64 -4.40
N ASP A 279 2.23 11.01 -3.62
CA ASP A 279 2.99 9.87 -4.12
C ASP A 279 2.00 8.74 -4.38
N THR A 280 1.49 8.67 -5.61
CA THR A 280 0.54 7.64 -6.04
C THR A 280 1.27 6.32 -6.08
N LEU A 281 0.80 5.33 -5.33
CA LEU A 281 1.35 3.98 -5.39
C LEU A 281 1.09 3.38 -6.78
N SER A 282 2.14 2.87 -7.41
CA SER A 282 2.05 2.28 -8.75
C SER A 282 3.10 1.20 -8.95
N PHE A 283 2.82 0.26 -9.86
CA PHE A 283 3.83 -0.66 -10.35
C PHE A 283 3.85 -0.74 -11.88
N GLY A 284 5.02 -1.11 -12.39
CA GLY A 284 5.29 -1.15 -13.81
C GLY A 284 5.67 0.23 -14.37
N SER A 285 6.12 0.24 -15.61
CA SER A 285 6.56 1.43 -16.32
C SER A 285 6.12 1.38 -17.78
N LEU A 286 5.82 2.54 -18.34
CA LEU A 286 5.59 2.71 -19.78
C LEU A 286 6.90 2.88 -20.57
N GLU A 287 7.99 3.19 -19.86
CA GLU A 287 9.29 3.47 -20.47
C GLU A 287 10.26 2.29 -20.35
N ALA A 288 10.06 1.43 -19.35
CA ALA A 288 10.94 0.31 -19.04
C ALA A 288 10.16 -1.00 -18.95
N LEU A 289 10.75 -2.09 -19.43
CA LEU A 289 10.15 -3.43 -19.40
C LEU A 289 10.34 -4.08 -18.01
N ASN A 290 9.80 -3.45 -16.97
CA ASN A 290 9.83 -3.96 -15.60
C ASN A 290 8.45 -3.83 -14.93
N LEU A 291 8.25 -4.60 -13.86
CA LEU A 291 7.04 -4.56 -13.03
C LEU A 291 7.32 -3.97 -11.65
N ASP A 292 8.44 -3.25 -11.51
CA ASP A 292 8.89 -2.71 -10.23
C ASP A 292 7.87 -1.74 -9.65
N GLY A 293 7.78 -1.72 -8.33
CA GLY A 293 6.86 -0.87 -7.60
C GLY A 293 7.60 0.36 -7.12
N ASN A 294 6.91 1.48 -6.98
CA ASN A 294 7.48 2.69 -6.39
C ASN A 294 7.52 2.68 -4.85
N TRP A 295 7.46 1.51 -4.22
CA TRP A 295 7.51 1.31 -2.77
C TRP A 295 8.78 0.54 -2.36
N ARG A 296 9.19 0.67 -1.09
CA ARG A 296 10.29 -0.13 -0.53
C ARG A 296 9.81 -1.57 -0.33
N GLU A 297 10.58 -2.53 -0.85
CA GLU A 297 10.34 -3.97 -0.66
C GLU A 297 10.79 -4.48 0.71
#